data_AF-A0A935D1E4-F1
#
_entry.id   AF-A0A935D1E4-F1
#
_cell.length_a   1.000
_cell.length_b   1.000
_cell.length_c   1.000
_cell.angle_alpha   90.00
_cell.angle_beta   90.00
_cell.angle_gamma   90.00
#
_symmetry.space_group_name_H-M   'P 1'
#
loop_
_entity.id
_entity.type
_entity.pdbx_description
1 polymer ?
#
loop_
_entity_poly.entity_id
_entity_poly.type
_entity_poly.pdbx_seq_one_letter_code
_entity_poly.pdbx_strand_id
1 'polypeptide(L)'
;MQKKILWIGLVLLLTSTIQLNAQYAKTDTTYNRWFIGSTIFLLGNISSVNPPNFAQLNLGYRLTGKDVISLEPKTWKYAWPNGIHPFLNKSYGKSEEKFPGYVREFGLSVSYQRFLWKGLYAELNVMPTLQIFLNDQGKKIDNGFQIFNTYRVGYHIKLFKDRFFIQPSVAVTHRAYHTILPDGFKQLDDKWPKFVFGEPGFHFGFNF
;
A
#
# COMPACT_ATOMS: atom_id res chain seq x y z
N MET A 1 3.99 -34.19 -41.53
CA MET A 1 3.96 -33.41 -40.28
C MET A 1 4.48 -31.98 -40.44
N GLN A 2 5.56 -31.74 -41.18
CA GLN A 2 6.14 -30.39 -41.39
C GLN A 2 5.16 -29.32 -41.88
N LYS A 3 4.28 -29.63 -42.86
CA LYS A 3 3.29 -28.65 -43.36
C LYS A 3 2.35 -28.12 -42.27
N LYS A 4 1.92 -28.97 -41.33
CA LYS A 4 1.03 -28.57 -40.22
C LYS A 4 1.74 -27.65 -39.20
N ILE A 5 3.01 -27.91 -38.93
CA ILE A 5 3.85 -27.09 -38.04
C ILE A 5 4.07 -25.70 -38.67
N LEU A 6 4.28 -25.64 -39.99
CA LEU A 6 4.45 -24.39 -40.72
C LEU A 6 3.20 -23.50 -40.65
N TRP A 7 2.01 -24.10 -40.78
CA TRP A 7 0.74 -23.38 -40.66
C TRP A 7 0.51 -22.84 -39.24
N ILE A 8 0.86 -23.61 -38.21
CA ILE A 8 0.75 -23.16 -36.80
C ILE A 8 1.72 -21.99 -36.54
N GLY A 9 2.96 -22.08 -37.04
CA GLY A 9 3.93 -20.99 -36.94
C GLY A 9 3.46 -19.71 -37.66
N LEU A 10 2.88 -19.86 -38.85
CA LEU A 10 2.34 -18.74 -39.63
C LEU A 10 1.15 -18.08 -38.93
N VAL A 11 0.23 -18.87 -38.36
CA VAL A 11 -0.90 -18.35 -37.59
C VAL A 11 -0.41 -17.60 -36.35
N LEU A 12 0.57 -18.14 -35.61
CA LEU A 12 1.16 -17.45 -34.46
C LEU A 12 1.80 -16.11 -34.86
N LEU A 13 2.56 -16.08 -35.96
CA LEU A 13 3.17 -14.87 -36.50
C LEU A 13 2.12 -13.83 -36.93
N LEU A 14 1.06 -14.26 -37.60
CA LEU A 14 -0.04 -13.39 -38.02
C LEU A 14 -0.87 -12.89 -36.82
N THR A 15 -1.03 -13.68 -35.76
CA THR A 15 -1.73 -13.23 -34.55
C THR A 15 -0.90 -12.26 -33.70
N SER A 16 0.43 -12.35 -33.76
CA SER A 16 1.32 -11.41 -33.06
C SER A 16 1.33 -9.99 -33.64
N THR A 17 0.99 -9.83 -34.93
CA THR A 17 0.95 -8.50 -35.58
C THR A 17 -0.37 -7.77 -35.41
N ILE A 18 -1.44 -8.46 -34.97
CA ILE A 18 -2.77 -7.85 -34.73
C ILE A 18 -2.74 -6.87 -33.53
N GLN A 19 -1.75 -6.97 -32.64
CA GLN A 19 -1.59 -6.05 -31.51
C GLN A 19 -0.83 -4.75 -31.84
N LEU A 20 -0.35 -4.55 -33.07
CA LEU A 20 0.41 -3.34 -33.45
C LEU A 20 -0.44 -2.15 -33.90
N ASN A 21 -1.77 -2.29 -33.99
CA ASN A 21 -2.68 -1.18 -34.34
C ASN A 21 -3.40 -0.62 -33.11
N ALA A 22 -2.71 0.21 -32.31
CA ALA A 22 -3.36 1.18 -31.41
C ALA A 22 -2.41 2.26 -30.87
N GLN A 23 -1.46 2.78 -31.67
CA GLN A 23 -0.57 3.83 -31.17
C GLN A 23 -1.19 5.24 -31.16
N TYR A 24 -2.38 5.43 -31.76
CA TYR A 24 -3.06 6.74 -31.81
C TYR A 24 -4.59 6.67 -31.73
N ALA A 25 -5.15 5.76 -30.93
CA ALA A 25 -6.55 5.94 -30.54
C ALA A 25 -6.64 7.16 -29.61
N LYS A 26 -7.31 8.23 -30.05
CA LYS A 26 -7.71 9.33 -29.16
C LYS A 26 -8.33 8.71 -27.91
N THR A 27 -7.68 8.87 -26.77
CA THR A 27 -8.20 8.38 -25.50
C THR A 27 -9.30 9.33 -25.10
N ASP A 28 -10.52 9.05 -25.56
CA ASP A 28 -11.72 9.73 -25.09
C ASP A 28 -11.94 9.30 -23.64
N THR A 29 -11.30 10.00 -22.70
CA THR A 29 -11.33 9.60 -21.30
C THR A 29 -12.65 10.07 -20.70
N THR A 30 -13.61 9.15 -20.62
CA THR A 30 -14.87 9.30 -19.87
C THR A 30 -14.66 9.32 -18.34
N TYR A 31 -13.42 9.49 -17.87
CA TYR A 31 -13.02 9.43 -16.47
C TYR A 31 -12.01 10.54 -16.15
N ASN A 32 -12.06 11.03 -14.91
CA ASN A 32 -11.11 12.03 -14.40
C ASN A 32 -9.73 11.39 -14.23
N ARG A 33 -8.69 12.06 -14.72
CA ARG A 33 -7.32 11.53 -14.66
C ARG A 33 -6.71 11.66 -13.28
N TRP A 34 -7.05 12.70 -12.54
CA TRP A 34 -6.47 12.95 -11.23
C TRP A 34 -7.43 12.58 -10.12
N PHE A 35 -6.87 12.21 -8.98
CA PHE A 35 -7.61 12.17 -7.73
C PHE A 35 -6.73 12.51 -6.54
N ILE A 36 -7.40 12.98 -5.50
CA ILE A 36 -6.83 13.17 -4.17
C ILE A 36 -7.60 12.30 -3.19
N GLY A 37 -6.93 11.65 -2.26
CA GLY A 37 -7.57 10.73 -1.34
C GLY A 37 -6.79 10.48 -0.07
N SER A 38 -7.32 9.58 0.75
CA SER A 38 -6.67 9.11 1.97
C SER A 38 -7.28 7.77 2.41
N THR A 39 -7.03 7.38 3.65
CA THR A 39 -7.48 6.13 4.27
C THR A 39 -8.33 6.39 5.50
N ILE A 40 -9.28 5.50 5.78
CA ILE A 40 -10.09 5.57 7.00
C ILE A 40 -9.23 5.39 8.26
N PHE A 41 -8.02 4.84 8.14
CA PHE A 41 -7.11 4.64 9.27
C PHE A 41 -6.62 5.92 9.93
N LEU A 42 -6.86 7.09 9.32
CA LEU A 42 -6.77 8.38 10.01
C LEU A 42 -7.60 8.44 11.29
N LEU A 43 -8.72 7.72 11.37
CA LEU A 43 -9.56 7.63 12.57
C LEU A 43 -8.84 6.96 13.76
N GLY A 44 -7.78 6.19 13.51
CA GLY A 44 -6.94 5.60 14.56
C GLY A 44 -6.33 6.65 15.50
N ASN A 45 -6.21 7.91 15.05
CA ASN A 45 -5.77 9.04 15.88
C ASN A 45 -6.70 9.37 17.03
N ILE A 46 -7.96 8.93 16.99
CA ILE A 46 -8.94 9.13 18.06
C ILE A 46 -8.72 8.14 19.22
N SER A 47 -7.89 7.11 19.02
CA SER A 47 -7.59 6.12 20.05
C SER A 47 -7.01 6.77 21.32
N SER A 48 -7.60 6.46 22.47
CA SER A 48 -7.04 6.80 23.78
C SER A 48 -5.78 5.99 24.10
N VAL A 49 -5.63 4.82 23.46
CA VAL A 49 -4.49 3.92 23.64
C VAL A 49 -3.57 4.07 22.43
N ASN A 50 -2.44 4.74 22.63
CA ASN A 50 -1.39 4.96 21.63
C ASN A 50 -1.93 5.50 20.29
N PRO A 51 -2.43 6.75 20.26
CA PRO A 51 -2.82 7.38 19.01
C PRO A 51 -1.61 7.41 18.08
N PRO A 52 -1.68 6.93 16.83
CA PRO A 52 -0.52 6.79 15.96
C PRO A 52 -0.04 8.12 15.38
N ASN A 53 -0.71 9.25 15.66
CA ASN A 53 -0.47 10.55 15.01
C ASN A 53 -0.27 10.36 13.50
N PHE A 54 -1.15 9.57 12.90
CA PHE A 54 -1.07 9.08 11.55
C PHE A 54 -1.61 10.12 10.58
N ALA A 55 -0.87 10.37 9.51
CA ALA A 55 -1.33 11.14 8.37
C ALA A 55 -0.93 10.43 7.09
N GLN A 56 -1.83 10.45 6.10
CA GLN A 56 -1.61 9.92 4.76
C GLN A 56 -2.38 10.77 3.77
N LEU A 57 -1.74 11.11 2.65
CA LEU A 57 -2.37 11.73 1.50
C LEU A 57 -2.09 10.86 0.28
N ASN A 58 -3.09 10.64 -0.57
CA ASN A 58 -2.92 9.89 -1.81
C ASN A 58 -3.13 10.84 -2.99
N LEU A 59 -2.09 11.05 -3.78
CA LEU A 59 -2.14 11.82 -5.02
C LEU A 59 -2.04 10.85 -6.19
N GLY A 60 -3.17 10.60 -6.86
CA GLY A 60 -3.28 9.58 -7.87
C GLY A 60 -3.47 10.11 -9.28
N TYR A 61 -2.90 9.40 -10.25
CA TYR A 61 -3.03 9.64 -11.67
C TYR A 61 -3.41 8.36 -12.40
N ARG A 62 -4.45 8.43 -13.23
CA ARG A 62 -4.91 7.34 -14.09
C ARG A 62 -4.17 7.40 -15.42
N LEU A 63 -3.20 6.49 -15.60
CA LEU A 63 -2.50 6.30 -16.86
C LEU A 63 -3.47 5.84 -17.96
N THR A 64 -4.39 4.95 -17.61
CA THR A 64 -5.45 4.44 -18.49
C THR A 64 -6.75 4.30 -17.69
N GLY A 65 -7.84 3.87 -18.34
CA GLY A 65 -9.09 3.55 -17.63
C GLY A 65 -8.96 2.37 -16.66
N LYS A 66 -7.84 1.64 -16.70
CA LYS A 66 -7.56 0.49 -15.84
C LYS A 66 -6.32 0.67 -14.96
N ASP A 67 -5.37 1.50 -15.36
CA ASP A 67 -4.06 1.61 -14.73
C ASP A 67 -3.92 2.94 -14.00
N VAL A 68 -3.49 2.86 -12.74
CA VAL A 68 -3.39 4.00 -11.84
C VAL A 68 -2.04 3.95 -11.13
N ILE A 69 -1.39 5.10 -11.00
CA ILE A 69 -0.24 5.30 -10.13
C ILE A 69 -0.62 6.32 -9.05
N SER A 70 -0.20 6.11 -7.80
CA SER A 70 -0.29 7.13 -6.76
C SER A 70 1.04 7.38 -6.06
N LEU A 71 1.23 8.63 -5.63
CA LEU A 71 2.23 9.02 -4.66
C LEU A 71 1.54 9.25 -3.31
N GLU A 72 2.05 8.62 -2.26
CA GLU A 72 1.40 8.63 -0.96
C GLU A 72 2.40 8.94 0.15
N PRO A 73 2.61 10.23 0.49
CA PRO A 73 3.35 10.58 1.70
C PRO A 73 2.56 10.13 2.95
N LYS A 74 3.26 9.50 3.88
CA LYS A 74 2.70 8.94 5.13
C LYS A 74 3.60 9.25 6.31
N THR A 75 3.01 9.44 7.48
CA THR A 75 3.74 9.44 8.75
C THR A 75 2.89 8.84 9.85
N TRP A 76 3.50 8.06 10.73
CA TRP A 76 2.88 7.54 11.95
C TRP A 76 3.92 7.44 13.07
N LYS A 77 3.44 7.12 14.28
CA LYS A 77 4.23 6.57 15.37
C LYS A 77 3.62 5.27 15.86
N TYR A 78 4.45 4.37 16.36
CA TYR A 78 4.03 3.12 17.00
C TYR A 78 4.95 2.77 18.17
N ALA A 79 4.36 2.18 19.21
CA ALA A 79 5.08 1.74 20.40
C ALA A 79 5.14 0.20 20.53
N TRP A 80 4.61 -0.53 19.54
CA TRP A 80 4.64 -2.00 19.45
C TRP A 80 5.19 -2.43 18.09
N PRO A 81 5.82 -3.61 17.98
CA PRO A 81 6.26 -4.14 16.70
C PRO A 81 5.16 -4.12 15.62
N ASN A 82 5.50 -3.67 14.41
CA ASN A 82 4.54 -3.65 13.28
C ASN A 82 4.03 -5.05 12.88
N GLY A 83 4.71 -6.11 13.30
CA GLY A 83 4.21 -7.50 13.16
C GLY A 83 3.03 -7.85 14.07
N ILE A 84 2.73 -6.99 15.06
CA ILE A 84 1.53 -7.09 15.91
C ILE A 84 0.45 -6.19 15.32
N HIS A 85 -0.41 -6.77 14.49
CA HIS A 85 -1.47 -5.99 13.88
C HIS A 85 -2.62 -5.73 14.88
N PRO A 86 -3.10 -4.48 15.04
CA PRO A 86 -4.07 -4.10 16.09
C PRO A 86 -5.37 -4.90 16.10
N PHE A 87 -5.85 -5.30 14.91
CA PHE A 87 -7.11 -6.03 14.76
C PHE A 87 -6.94 -7.55 14.67
N LEU A 88 -5.73 -8.05 14.45
CA LEU A 88 -5.50 -9.47 14.16
C LEU A 88 -4.74 -10.19 15.29
N ASN A 89 -4.02 -9.45 16.13
CA ASN A 89 -3.20 -10.03 17.20
C ASN A 89 -3.66 -9.56 18.58
N LYS A 90 -4.00 -10.51 19.46
CA LYS A 90 -4.37 -10.25 20.86
C LYS A 90 -3.25 -9.66 21.72
N SER A 91 -2.02 -9.64 21.21
CA SER A 91 -0.87 -9.08 21.90
C SER A 91 -0.72 -7.57 21.71
N TYR A 92 -1.49 -6.96 20.81
CA TYR A 92 -1.48 -5.51 20.65
C TYR A 92 -1.91 -4.82 21.95
N GLY A 93 -1.14 -3.82 22.37
CA GLY A 93 -1.42 -3.05 23.60
C GLY A 93 -0.87 -3.65 24.89
N LYS A 94 -0.31 -4.87 24.86
CA LYS A 94 0.29 -5.49 26.06
C LYS A 94 1.62 -4.83 26.44
N SER A 95 1.84 -4.62 27.74
CA SER A 95 3.06 -4.01 28.27
C SER A 95 4.32 -4.80 27.92
N GLU A 96 4.25 -6.13 27.88
CA GLU A 96 5.41 -7.01 27.67
C GLU A 96 5.91 -6.99 26.21
N GLU A 97 5.07 -6.48 25.30
CA GLU A 97 5.38 -6.34 23.88
C GLU A 97 5.69 -4.89 23.49
N LYS A 98 5.61 -3.96 24.45
CA LYS A 98 5.83 -2.54 24.20
C LYS A 98 7.32 -2.25 24.12
N PHE A 99 7.73 -1.48 23.12
CA PHE A 99 9.09 -0.98 23.02
C PHE A 99 9.48 -0.11 24.21
N PRO A 100 10.78 0.02 24.53
CA PRO A 100 11.30 0.99 25.50
C PRO A 100 11.26 2.41 24.90
N GLY A 101 10.05 2.88 24.59
CA GLY A 101 9.76 4.10 23.85
C GLY A 101 8.86 3.86 22.64
N TYR A 102 9.16 4.52 21.52
CA TYR A 102 8.38 4.41 20.29
C TYR A 102 9.21 4.73 19.04
N VAL A 103 8.70 4.32 17.88
CA VAL A 103 9.27 4.65 16.58
C VAL A 103 8.38 5.69 15.90
N ARG A 104 8.99 6.74 15.35
CA ARG A 104 8.35 7.70 14.45
C ARG A 104 8.81 7.42 13.03
N GLU A 105 7.88 7.34 12.09
CA GLU A 105 8.18 7.06 10.68
C GLU A 105 7.68 8.15 9.75
N PHE A 106 8.44 8.35 8.67
CA PHE A 106 8.09 9.19 7.53
C PHE A 106 8.36 8.40 6.26
N GLY A 107 7.33 8.21 5.44
CA GLY A 107 7.38 7.43 4.22
C GLY A 107 6.86 8.20 3.03
N LEU A 108 7.35 7.84 1.85
CA LEU A 108 6.77 8.24 0.57
C LEU A 108 6.53 6.98 -0.23
N SER A 109 5.28 6.57 -0.33
CA SER A 109 4.92 5.39 -1.10
C SER A 109 4.67 5.70 -2.57
N VAL A 110 5.02 4.76 -3.43
CA VAL A 110 4.53 4.67 -4.81
C VAL A 110 3.63 3.46 -4.91
N SER A 111 2.40 3.66 -5.38
CA SER A 111 1.46 2.57 -5.67
C SER A 111 1.22 2.45 -7.16
N TYR A 112 1.05 1.20 -7.60
CA TYR A 112 0.49 0.87 -8.91
C TYR A 112 -0.75 0.01 -8.69
N GLN A 113 -1.89 0.48 -9.17
CA GLN A 113 -3.18 -0.18 -9.07
C GLN A 113 -3.72 -0.49 -10.48
N ARG A 114 -4.17 -1.73 -10.69
CA ARG A 114 -4.79 -2.18 -11.94
C ARG A 114 -6.20 -2.72 -11.70
N PHE A 115 -7.18 -2.15 -12.41
CA PHE A 115 -8.54 -2.67 -12.47
C PHE A 115 -8.60 -3.92 -13.34
N LEU A 116 -9.04 -5.01 -12.73
CA LEU A 116 -9.14 -6.33 -13.35
C LEU A 116 -10.55 -6.54 -13.93
N TRP A 117 -11.60 -6.16 -13.19
CA TRP A 117 -12.98 -6.37 -13.62
C TRP A 117 -14.00 -5.51 -12.86
N LYS A 118 -14.78 -4.68 -13.58
CA LYS A 118 -15.95 -3.91 -13.07
C LYS A 118 -15.76 -3.10 -11.77
N GLY A 119 -14.52 -2.90 -11.30
CA GLY A 119 -14.21 -2.24 -10.02
C GLY A 119 -13.25 -3.05 -9.14
N LEU A 120 -13.18 -4.37 -9.33
CA LEU A 120 -12.16 -5.22 -8.73
C LEU A 120 -10.79 -4.79 -9.23
N TYR A 121 -9.85 -4.61 -8.30
CA TYR A 121 -8.49 -4.19 -8.59
C TYR A 121 -7.48 -4.99 -7.78
N ALA A 122 -6.26 -5.05 -8.30
CA ALA A 122 -5.06 -5.43 -7.57
C ALA A 122 -4.10 -4.23 -7.51
N GLU A 123 -3.33 -4.14 -6.43
CA GLU A 123 -2.39 -3.04 -6.20
C GLU A 123 -1.10 -3.56 -5.56
N LEU A 124 0.02 -2.99 -6.01
CA LEU A 124 1.31 -3.06 -5.35
C LEU A 124 1.67 -1.66 -4.83
N ASN A 125 1.98 -1.56 -3.54
CA ASN A 125 2.41 -0.34 -2.87
C ASN A 125 3.81 -0.58 -2.29
N VAL A 126 4.77 0.25 -2.67
CA VAL A 126 6.16 0.18 -2.18
C VAL A 126 6.47 1.45 -1.43
N MET A 127 6.78 1.32 -0.15
CA MET A 127 6.99 2.46 0.75
C MET A 127 8.34 2.36 1.45
N PRO A 128 9.39 3.05 0.94
CA PRO A 128 10.56 3.37 1.75
C PRO A 128 10.17 4.33 2.88
N THR A 129 10.72 4.10 4.06
CA THR A 129 10.49 4.92 5.26
C THR A 129 11.79 5.22 6.00
N LEU A 130 11.87 6.46 6.50
CA LEU A 130 12.86 6.87 7.49
C LEU A 130 12.25 6.72 8.88
N GLN A 131 13.02 6.11 9.78
CA GLN A 131 12.64 5.85 11.16
C GLN A 131 13.46 6.71 12.12
N ILE A 132 12.82 7.16 13.20
CA ILE A 132 13.48 7.75 14.37
C ILE A 132 13.03 6.95 15.58
N PHE A 133 14.00 6.38 16.30
CA PHE A 133 13.75 5.66 17.55
C PHE A 133 13.85 6.64 18.71
N LEU A 134 12.82 6.69 19.55
CA LEU A 134 12.78 7.58 20.71
C LEU A 134 12.51 6.76 21.96
N ASN A 135 13.11 7.15 23.08
CA ASN A 135 12.80 6.58 24.39
C ASN A 135 11.49 7.15 24.96
N ASP A 136 11.09 6.69 26.15
CA ASP A 136 9.88 7.15 26.83
C ASP A 136 9.90 8.65 27.19
N GLN A 137 11.08 9.26 27.32
CA GLN A 137 11.23 10.71 27.52
C GLN A 137 11.21 11.51 26.21
N GLY A 138 11.01 10.87 25.06
CA GLY A 138 11.03 11.52 23.74
C GLY A 138 12.43 11.92 23.27
N LYS A 139 13.50 11.43 23.91
CA LYS A 139 14.87 11.63 23.44
C LYS A 139 15.18 10.60 22.36
N LYS A 140 15.75 11.10 21.26
CA LYS A 140 16.21 10.27 20.15
C LYS A 140 17.30 9.29 20.61
N ILE A 141 17.13 8.02 20.27
CA ILE A 141 18.08 6.93 20.46
C ILE A 141 18.89 6.74 19.18
N ASP A 142 18.21 6.56 18.05
CA ASP A 142 18.84 6.26 16.77
C ASP A 142 17.94 6.63 15.57
N ASN A 143 18.45 6.46 14.35
CA ASN A 143 17.69 6.46 13.10
C ASN A 143 17.62 5.05 12.50
N GLY A 144 16.62 4.82 11.67
CA GLY A 144 16.52 3.60 10.89
C GLY A 144 15.95 3.85 9.50
N PHE A 145 15.90 2.77 8.74
CA PHE A 145 15.28 2.75 7.43
C PHE A 145 14.56 1.42 7.23
N GLN A 146 13.38 1.49 6.64
CA GLN A 146 12.57 0.30 6.35
C GLN A 146 11.93 0.42 4.97
N ILE A 147 11.65 -0.71 4.33
CA ILE A 147 10.83 -0.78 3.13
C ILE A 147 9.64 -1.68 3.41
N PHE A 148 8.43 -1.13 3.25
CA PHE A 148 7.21 -1.91 3.22
C PHE A 148 6.80 -2.20 1.79
N ASN A 149 6.41 -3.45 1.53
CA ASN A 149 5.68 -3.84 0.34
C ASN A 149 4.29 -4.30 0.75
N THR A 150 3.26 -3.71 0.17
CA THR A 150 1.87 -4.10 0.39
C THR A 150 1.26 -4.56 -0.92
N TYR A 151 0.71 -5.78 -0.91
CA TYR A 151 -0.02 -6.39 -2.00
C TYR A 151 -1.48 -6.40 -1.63
N ARG A 152 -2.32 -5.83 -2.47
CA ARG A 152 -3.71 -5.59 -2.12
C ARG A 152 -4.64 -6.04 -3.23
N VAL A 153 -5.77 -6.61 -2.82
CA VAL A 153 -6.93 -6.82 -3.69
C VAL A 153 -8.10 -6.06 -3.06
N GLY A 154 -8.79 -5.27 -3.88
CA GLY A 154 -9.88 -4.44 -3.40
C GLY A 154 -10.94 -4.21 -4.46
N TYR A 155 -11.98 -3.48 -4.07
CA TYR A 155 -13.08 -3.14 -4.96
C TYR A 155 -13.34 -1.64 -4.92
N HIS A 156 -13.40 -1.01 -6.08
CA HIS A 156 -13.67 0.42 -6.21
C HIS A 156 -15.16 0.68 -6.37
N ILE A 157 -15.71 1.40 -5.40
CA ILE A 157 -17.12 1.76 -5.33
C ILE A 157 -17.23 3.24 -5.70
N LYS A 158 -17.92 3.50 -6.82
CA LYS A 158 -18.14 4.84 -7.36
C LYS A 158 -19.32 5.49 -6.66
N LEU A 159 -19.14 6.74 -6.23
CA LEU A 159 -20.15 7.56 -5.59
C LEU A 159 -20.29 8.88 -6.33
N PHE A 160 -21.51 9.42 -6.42
CA PHE A 160 -21.80 10.70 -7.10
C PHE A 160 -21.24 10.78 -8.53
N LYS A 161 -21.59 9.80 -9.38
CA LYS A 161 -21.07 9.65 -10.76
C LYS A 161 -19.54 9.59 -10.82
N ASP A 162 -18.93 8.87 -9.88
CA ASP A 162 -17.48 8.70 -9.79
C ASP A 162 -16.73 10.01 -9.50
N ARG A 163 -17.38 11.00 -8.88
CA ARG A 163 -16.65 12.16 -8.32
C ARG A 163 -16.01 11.83 -6.99
N PHE A 164 -16.64 10.95 -6.21
CA PHE A 164 -16.09 10.42 -4.97
C PHE A 164 -16.06 8.89 -5.07
N PHE A 165 -15.15 8.26 -4.34
CA PHE A 165 -15.07 6.80 -4.30
C PHE A 165 -14.60 6.32 -2.93
N ILE A 166 -14.91 5.06 -2.67
CA ILE A 166 -14.33 4.27 -1.57
C ILE A 166 -13.77 2.97 -2.13
N GLN A 167 -12.75 2.45 -1.45
CA GLN A 167 -11.99 1.28 -1.84
C GLN A 167 -11.71 0.39 -0.61
N PRO A 168 -12.67 -0.43 -0.20
CA PRO A 168 -12.42 -1.54 0.70
C PRO A 168 -11.51 -2.59 0.03
N SER A 169 -10.65 -3.20 0.83
CA SER A 169 -9.62 -4.12 0.35
C SER A 169 -9.08 -5.02 1.46
N VAL A 170 -8.40 -6.09 1.06
CA VAL A 170 -7.56 -6.92 1.92
C VAL A 170 -6.15 -6.94 1.37
N ALA A 171 -5.17 -6.97 2.27
CA ALA A 171 -3.77 -6.87 1.92
C ALA A 171 -2.89 -7.88 2.63
N VAL A 172 -1.74 -8.14 2.02
CA VAL A 172 -0.56 -8.72 2.66
C VAL A 172 0.51 -7.65 2.65
N THR A 173 0.99 -7.27 3.83
CA THR A 173 2.08 -6.31 3.98
C THR A 173 3.29 -7.03 4.52
N HIS A 174 4.46 -6.80 3.93
CA HIS A 174 5.70 -7.30 4.48
C HIS A 174 6.79 -6.25 4.49
N ARG A 175 7.71 -6.42 5.43
CA ARG A 175 8.90 -5.58 5.59
C ARG A 175 10.03 -6.20 4.78
N ALA A 176 10.21 -5.71 3.56
CA ALA A 176 11.17 -6.25 2.61
C ALA A 176 12.62 -5.97 3.02
N TYR A 177 12.82 -4.86 3.71
CA TYR A 177 14.11 -4.47 4.29
C TYR A 177 13.87 -3.72 5.59
N HIS A 178 14.74 -3.91 6.57
CA HIS A 178 14.75 -3.15 7.83
C HIS A 178 16.20 -3.05 8.30
N THR A 179 16.67 -1.84 8.62
CA THR A 179 17.95 -1.66 9.30
C THR A 179 17.96 -2.40 10.63
N ILE A 180 19.15 -2.69 11.16
CA ILE A 180 19.29 -3.24 12.50
C ILE A 180 18.69 -2.23 13.49
N LEU A 181 17.69 -2.65 14.28
CA LEU A 181 17.09 -1.80 15.30
C LEU A 181 18.02 -1.67 16.52
N PRO A 182 17.90 -0.58 17.30
CA PRO A 182 18.57 -0.45 18.59
C PRO A 182 18.20 -1.57 19.57
N ASP A 183 19.05 -1.75 20.59
CA ASP A 183 18.77 -2.65 21.70
C ASP A 183 17.47 -2.29 22.43
N GLY A 184 16.78 -3.32 22.92
CA GLY A 184 15.41 -3.26 23.42
C GLY A 184 14.37 -3.33 22.29
N PHE A 185 14.53 -2.54 21.22
CA PHE A 185 13.61 -2.56 20.09
C PHE A 185 13.76 -3.84 19.26
N LYS A 186 15.00 -4.22 18.93
CA LYS A 186 15.29 -5.42 18.15
C LYS A 186 14.72 -6.70 18.78
N GLN A 187 14.92 -6.88 20.09
CA GLN A 187 14.51 -8.07 20.84
C GLN A 187 13.00 -8.23 20.87
N LEU A 188 12.25 -7.12 20.82
CA LEU A 188 10.79 -7.14 20.72
C LEU A 188 10.32 -7.35 19.28
N ASP A 189 10.93 -6.66 18.30
CA ASP A 189 10.52 -6.77 16.90
C ASP A 189 10.82 -8.15 16.28
N ASP A 190 11.85 -8.84 16.75
CA ASP A 190 12.25 -10.15 16.25
C ASP A 190 11.36 -11.30 16.74
N LYS A 191 10.54 -11.08 17.78
CA LYS A 191 9.51 -12.04 18.20
C LYS A 191 8.38 -12.18 17.19
N TRP A 192 8.22 -11.20 16.30
CA TRP A 192 7.04 -11.06 15.47
C TRP A 192 7.35 -11.25 13.98
N PRO A 193 6.40 -11.82 13.21
CA PRO A 193 6.56 -11.97 11.77
C PRO A 193 6.86 -10.64 11.08
N LYS A 194 7.62 -10.71 9.99
CA LYS A 194 7.81 -9.55 9.11
C LYS A 194 6.64 -9.38 8.11
N PHE A 195 5.70 -10.32 8.10
CA PHE A 195 4.49 -10.35 7.28
C PHE A 195 3.23 -10.14 8.13
N VAL A 196 2.30 -9.36 7.61
CA VAL A 196 0.94 -9.21 8.12
C VAL A 196 0.00 -9.70 7.03
N PHE A 197 -0.77 -10.74 7.32
CA PHE A 197 -1.71 -11.36 6.37
C PHE A 197 -3.14 -10.94 6.67
N GLY A 198 -3.90 -10.64 5.62
CA GLY A 198 -5.32 -10.27 5.75
C GLY A 198 -5.52 -8.90 6.40
N GLU A 199 -4.55 -7.99 6.24
CA GLU A 199 -4.67 -6.62 6.70
C GLU A 199 -5.88 -5.97 5.99
N PRO A 200 -6.91 -5.51 6.73
CA PRO A 200 -7.99 -4.77 6.12
C PRO A 200 -7.44 -3.45 5.57
N GLY A 201 -7.98 -2.97 4.47
CA GLY A 201 -7.63 -1.67 3.93
C GLY A 201 -8.89 -0.94 3.47
N PHE A 202 -8.95 0.37 3.69
CA PHE A 202 -10.08 1.18 3.27
C PHE A 202 -9.63 2.57 2.86
N HIS A 203 -9.58 2.80 1.56
CA HIS A 203 -9.27 4.11 0.99
C HIS A 203 -10.53 4.85 0.55
N PHE A 204 -10.43 6.16 0.47
CA PHE A 204 -11.42 7.04 -0.13
C PHE A 204 -10.73 8.12 -0.95
N GLY A 205 -11.44 8.70 -1.90
CA GLY A 205 -10.87 9.79 -2.69
C GLY A 205 -11.88 10.53 -3.54
N PHE A 206 -11.42 11.66 -4.08
CA PHE A 206 -12.17 12.58 -4.91
C PHE A 206 -11.46 12.75 -6.26
N ASN A 207 -12.21 12.51 -7.32
CA ASN A 207 -11.77 12.56 -8.71
C ASN A 207 -12.00 13.97 -9.29
N PHE A 208 -11.01 14.53 -9.97
CA PHE A 208 -11.09 15.86 -10.60
C PHE A 208 -10.27 15.98 -11.89
#